data_AF-A0A7J4JYL4-F1
#
_entry.id   AF-A0A7J4JYL4-F1
#
_cell.length_a   1.000
_cell.length_b   1.000
_cell.length_c   1.000
_cell.angle_alpha   90.00
_cell.angle_beta   90.00
_cell.angle_gamma   90.00
#
_symmetry.space_group_name_H-M   'P 1'
#
loop_
_entity.id
_entity.type
_entity.pdbx_description
1 polymer ?
#
loop_
_entity_poly.entity_id
_entity_poly.type
_entity_poly.pdbx_seq_one_letter_code
_entity_poly.pdbx_strand_id
1 'polypeptide(L)' 'MGSKVGSEKIGRDNGYLYFVGKDGYVWAAPMKHNKSGRKKKVGSEKISKEAGFMYYVGKDGYVYKAKLKNFRK' A
#
# COMPACT_ATOMS: atom_id res chain seq x y z
N MET A 1 2.95 -15.84 4.02
CA MET A 1 3.47 -14.50 4.36
C MET A 1 3.83 -13.77 3.08
N GLY A 2 3.66 -12.46 3.02
CA GLY A 2 4.13 -11.66 1.89
C GLY A 2 5.64 -11.40 1.96
N SER A 3 6.25 -11.03 0.84
CA SER A 3 7.66 -10.65 0.74
C SER A 3 7.79 -9.13 0.72
N LYS A 4 8.74 -8.58 1.49
CA LYS A 4 9.07 -7.16 1.43
C LYS A 4 9.61 -6.81 0.06
N VAL A 5 9.12 -5.72 -0.54
CA VAL A 5 9.53 -5.24 -1.87
C VAL A 5 9.88 -3.76 -1.89
N GLY A 6 9.39 -2.98 -0.93
CA GLY A 6 9.75 -1.58 -0.77
C GLY A 6 10.93 -1.40 0.18
N SER A 7 11.76 -0.41 -0.12
CA SER A 7 12.86 0.08 0.72
C SER A 7 12.46 1.29 1.55
N GLU A 8 11.47 2.07 1.11
CA GLU A 8 10.97 3.26 1.79
C GLU A 8 10.08 2.88 2.99
N LYS A 9 10.33 3.52 4.14
CA LYS A 9 9.50 3.36 5.34
C LYS A 9 8.41 4.42 5.36
N ILE A 10 7.16 3.98 5.30
CA ILE A 10 5.98 4.85 5.28
C ILE A 10 5.48 5.10 6.70
N GLY A 11 5.39 6.38 7.08
CA GLY A 11 4.73 6.82 8.30
C GLY A 11 3.23 6.57 8.24
N ARG A 12 2.67 5.98 9.30
CA ARG A 12 1.25 5.61 9.38
C ARG A 12 0.54 6.43 10.45
N ASP A 13 -0.51 7.10 10.02
CA ASP A 13 -1.40 7.92 10.84
C ASP A 13 -2.68 7.12 11.14
N ASN A 14 -3.22 7.29 12.34
CA ASN A 14 -4.52 6.72 12.69
C ASN A 14 -5.63 7.30 11.80
N GLY A 15 -6.59 6.45 11.44
CA GLY A 15 -7.72 6.83 10.59
C GLY A 15 -7.39 6.92 9.10
N TYR A 16 -6.28 6.36 8.65
CA TYR A 16 -5.92 6.24 7.24
C TYR A 16 -5.65 4.79 6.80
N LEU A 17 -6.16 4.43 5.63
CA LEU A 17 -5.81 3.21 4.91
C LEU A 17 -4.64 3.48 3.96
N TYR A 18 -3.62 2.63 4.04
CA TYR A 18 -2.41 2.71 3.22
C TYR A 18 -2.39 1.61 2.17
N PHE A 19 -2.15 1.97 0.91
CA PHE A 19 -2.16 1.04 -0.21
C PHE A 19 -1.27 1.51 -1.36
N VAL A 20 -0.87 0.58 -2.23
CA VAL A 20 -0.12 0.88 -3.45
C VAL A 20 -1.10 1.15 -4.59
N GLY A 21 -1.08 2.37 -5.13
CA GLY A 21 -1.93 2.84 -6.22
C GLY A 21 -1.67 2.12 -7.55
N LYS A 22 -2.49 2.43 -8.57
CA LYS A 22 -2.29 1.93 -9.93
C LYS A 22 -1.04 2.53 -10.59
N ASP A 23 -0.64 3.71 -10.15
CA ASP A 23 0.57 4.44 -10.53
C ASP A 23 1.86 3.87 -9.91
N GLY A 24 1.73 2.89 -9.00
CA GLY A 24 2.84 2.25 -8.32
C GLY A 24 3.30 2.95 -7.03
N TYR A 25 2.71 4.09 -6.66
CA TYR A 25 3.10 4.82 -5.45
C TYR A 25 2.24 4.44 -4.24
N VAL A 26 2.74 4.72 -3.04
CA VAL A 26 1.96 4.54 -1.81
C VAL A 26 1.05 5.75 -1.58
N TRP A 27 -0.22 5.45 -1.33
CA TRP A 27 -1.26 6.43 -1.03
C TRP A 27 -1.86 6.16 0.35
N ALA A 28 -2.26 7.24 1.02
CA ALA A 28 -3.09 7.21 2.21
C ALA A 28 -4.48 7.75 1.85
N ALA A 29 -5.53 7.01 2.19
CA ALA A 29 -6.91 7.46 2.07
C ALA A 29 -7.59 7.48 3.45
N PRO A 30 -8.40 8.51 3.78
CA PRO A 30 -9.11 8.56 5.04
C PRO A 30 -10.08 7.38 5.16
N MET A 31 -10.14 6.78 6.34
CA MET A 31 -11.15 5.77 6.68
C MET A 31 -12.51 6.43 6.95
N LYS A 32 -13.59 5.64 6.98
CA LYS A 32 -14.99 6.13 7.17
C LYS A 32 -15.17 7.06 8.38
N HIS A 33 -14.43 6.83 9.47
CA HIS A 33 -14.51 7.64 10.70
C HIS A 33 -13.67 8.93 10.64
N ASN A 34 -12.73 9.03 9.69
CA ASN A 34 -11.93 10.22 9.48
C ASN A 34 -12.59 11.13 8.42
N LYS A 35 -13.45 12.05 8.88
CA LYS A 35 -14.25 12.91 8.00
C LYS A 35 -13.49 14.12 7.43
N SER A 36 -12.39 14.53 8.05
CA SER A 36 -11.60 15.71 7.65
C SER A 36 -10.39 15.36 6.78
N GLY A 37 -9.92 14.11 6.84
CA GLY A 37 -8.78 13.65 6.08
C GLY A 37 -9.02 13.69 4.56
N ARG A 38 -7.94 13.80 3.81
CA ARG A 38 -7.95 13.76 2.34
C ARG A 38 -6.98 12.71 1.82
N LYS A 39 -7.29 12.16 0.64
CA LYS A 39 -6.39 11.23 -0.03
C LYS A 39 -5.09 11.96 -0.41
N LYS A 40 -3.93 11.40 -0.03
CA LYS A 40 -2.61 11.97 -0.29
C LYS A 40 -1.62 10.88 -0.71
N LYS A 41 -0.71 11.22 -1.62
CA LYS A 41 0.47 10.39 -1.91
C LYS A 41 1.45 10.55 -0.75
N VAL A 42 1.99 9.44 -0.24
CA VAL A 42 2.86 9.44 0.95
C VAL A 42 4.21 8.76 0.73
N GLY A 43 4.35 7.99 -0.34
CA GLY A 43 5.62 7.38 -0.73
C GLY A 43 6.19 8.02 -1.99
N SER A 44 7.51 8.09 -2.05
CA SER A 44 8.29 8.49 -3.22
C SER A 44 8.76 7.31 -4.05
N GLU A 45 8.85 6.11 -3.47
CA GLU A 45 9.24 4.88 -4.15
C GLU A 45 8.13 4.37 -5.09
N LYS A 46 8.50 4.06 -6.33
CA LYS A 46 7.58 3.49 -7.32
C LYS A 46 7.72 1.96 -7.33
N ILE A 47 6.62 1.29 -6.99
CA ILE A 47 6.52 -0.17 -6.95
C ILE A 47 5.95 -0.69 -8.27
N SER A 48 6.69 -1.57 -8.94
CA SER A 48 6.22 -2.30 -10.12
C SER A 48 5.23 -3.38 -9.70
N LYS A 49 3.98 -3.23 -10.12
CA LYS A 49 2.91 -4.18 -9.78
C LYS A 49 2.84 -5.30 -10.82
N GLU A 50 2.88 -6.52 -10.33
CA GLU A 50 2.75 -7.74 -11.12
C GLU A 50 1.33 -8.27 -11.01
N ALA A 51 0.80 -8.79 -12.12
CA ALA A 51 -0.49 -9.47 -12.11
C ALA A 51 -0.41 -10.72 -11.20
N GLY A 52 -1.50 -11.00 -10.48
CA GLY A 52 -1.55 -12.12 -9.53
C GLY A 52 -0.95 -11.86 -8.16
N PHE A 53 -0.58 -10.61 -7.88
CA PHE A 53 -0.11 -10.20 -6.56
C PHE A 53 -0.94 -9.05 -5.97
N MET A 54 -1.10 -9.09 -4.65
CA MET A 54 -1.58 -7.98 -3.84
C MET A 54 -0.40 -7.25 -3.24
N TYR A 55 -0.47 -5.92 -3.22
CA TYR A 55 0.54 -5.05 -2.64
C TYR A 55 -0.07 -4.26 -1.49
N TYR A 56 0.60 -4.24 -0.35
CA TYR A 56 0.10 -3.60 0.87
C TYR A 56 1.25 -3.04 1.71
N VAL A 57 0.93 -2.08 2.59
CA VAL A 57 1.88 -1.56 3.57
C VAL A 57 1.76 -2.37 4.86
N GLY A 58 2.88 -2.93 5.32
CA GLY A 58 3.00 -3.69 6.56
C GLY A 58 2.83 -2.84 7.81
N LYS A 59 2.77 -3.50 8.97
CA LYS A 59 2.73 -2.83 10.29
C LYS A 59 4.05 -2.12 10.61
N ASP A 60 5.15 -2.61 10.06
CA ASP A 60 6.51 -2.05 10.13
C ASP A 60 6.73 -0.83 9.21
N GLY A 61 5.74 -0.51 8.35
CA GLY A 61 5.76 0.64 7.45
C GLY A 61 6.34 0.37 6.06
N TYR A 62 6.75 -0.85 5.74
CA TYR A 62 7.30 -1.17 4.41
C TYR A 62 6.24 -1.75 3.47
N VAL A 63 6.50 -1.69 2.16
CA VAL A 63 5.64 -2.32 1.15
C VAL A 63 5.97 -3.80 1.01
N TYR A 64 4.94 -4.63 1.02
CA TYR A 64 4.99 -6.08 0.81
C TYR A 64 4.15 -6.48 -0.40
N LYS A 65 4.54 -7.59 -1.04
CA LYS A 65 3.73 -8.30 -2.03
C LYS A 65 3.32 -9.68 -1.54
N ALA A 66 2.11 -10.12 -1.85
CA ALA A 66 1.61 -11.45 -1.56
C ALA A 66 0.86 -12.04 -2.77
N LYS A 67 1.04 -13.33 -3.03
CA LYS A 67 0.38 -14.02 -4.15
C LYS A 67 -1.12 -14.13 -3.89
N LEU A 68 -1.94 -13.78 -4.87
CA LEU A 68 -3.39 -13.94 -4.81
C LEU A 68 -3.76 -15.42 -4.98
N LYS A 69 -4.58 -15.95 -4.07
CA LYS A 69 -4.92 -17.38 -4.00
C LYS A 69 -5.63 -17.90 -5.26
N ASN A 70 -6.50 -17.08 -5.85
CA ASN A 70 -7.38 -17.48 -6.96
C ASN A 70 -7.08 -16.74 -8.26
N PHE A 71 -5.85 -16.23 -8.43
CA PHE A 71 -5.50 -15.54 -9.68
C PHE A 71 -5.45 -16.54 -10.85
N ARG A 72 -6.23 -16.24 -11.90
CA ARG A 72 -6.19 -16.92 -13.20
C ARG A 72 -5.70 -15.88 -14.22
N LYS A 73 -4.73 -16.26 -15.04
CA LYS A 73 -4.10 -15.38 -16.03
C LYS A 73 -4.98 -15.22 -17.26
#